data_AF-A0A8B2HZ69-F1
#
_entry.id   AF-A0A8B2HZ69-F1
#
_cell.length_a   1.000
_cell.length_b   1.000
_cell.length_c   1.000
_cell.angle_alpha   90.00
_cell.angle_beta   90.00
_cell.angle_gamma   90.00
#
_symmetry.space_group_name_H-M   'P 1'
#
loop_
_entity.id
_entity.type
_entity.pdbx_description
1 polymer ?
#
loop_
_entity_poly.entity_id
_entity_poly.type
_entity_poly.pdbx_seq_one_letter_code
_entity_poly.pdbx_strand_id
1 'polypeptide(L)'
;MRESHIMKIHYGTALAAIGLVAVHILMRLTQGFAESLEYESVIANYRFLPYAGLLEIILILLSVHGFNGLRVILLELKQGRAYEKAVSYGCVAAMIGLIAYGSRTIFMTNMGMI
;
A
#
# COMPACT_ATOMS: atom_id res chain seq x y z
N MET A 1 -12.86 15.41 7.49
CA MET A 1 -11.59 15.54 8.25
C MET A 1 -10.90 16.82 7.81
N ARG A 2 -10.27 17.60 8.71
CA ARG A 2 -9.52 18.80 8.27
C ARG A 2 -8.30 18.38 7.47
N GLU A 3 -7.91 19.18 6.47
CA GLU A 3 -6.76 18.90 5.60
C GLU A 3 -5.47 18.68 6.40
N SER A 4 -5.26 19.43 7.48
CA SER A 4 -4.09 19.27 8.35
C SER A 4 -3.99 17.88 9.00
N HIS A 5 -5.11 17.20 9.26
CA HIS A 5 -5.07 15.82 9.76
C HIS A 5 -4.75 14.83 8.65
N ILE A 6 -5.28 15.04 7.44
CA ILE A 6 -4.96 14.23 6.25
C ILE A 6 -3.45 14.28 6.00
N MET A 7 -2.85 15.47 6.06
CA MET A 7 -1.41 15.63 5.86
C MET A 7 -0.57 15.01 6.98
N LYS A 8 -1.00 15.11 8.24
CA LYS A 8 -0.34 14.38 9.35
C LYS A 8 -0.34 12.87 9.14
N ILE A 9 -1.47 12.32 8.68
CA ILE A 9 -1.58 10.90 8.32
C ILE A 9 -0.60 10.60 7.18
N HIS A 10 -0.60 11.40 6.11
CA HIS A 10 0.29 11.21 4.97
C HIS A 10 1.77 11.13 5.38
N TYR A 11 2.25 12.06 6.22
CA TYR A 11 3.62 12.03 6.73
C TYR A 11 3.88 10.84 7.65
N GLY A 12 2.95 10.52 8.56
CA GLY A 12 3.06 9.36 9.44
C GLY A 12 3.14 8.04 8.66
N THR A 13 2.30 7.89 7.64
CA THR A 13 2.30 6.72 6.76
C THR A 13 3.59 6.61 5.93
N ALA A 14 4.18 7.74 5.51
CA ALA A 14 5.45 7.76 4.82
C ALA A 14 6.58 7.22 5.70
N LEU A 15 6.69 7.73 6.93
CA LEU A 15 7.75 7.35 7.85
C LEU A 15 7.66 5.86 8.24
N ALA A 16 6.45 5.39 8.52
CA ALA A 16 6.21 3.97 8.81
C ALA A 16 6.51 3.09 7.58
N ALA A 17 6.11 3.51 6.38
CA ALA A 17 6.36 2.78 5.14
C ALA A 17 7.85 2.64 4.85
N ILE A 18 8.67 3.67 5.07
CA ILE A 18 10.14 3.60 4.87
C ILE A 18 10.74 2.42 5.64
N GLY A 19 10.42 2.30 6.93
CA GLY A 19 10.94 1.21 7.77
C GLY A 19 10.47 -0.16 7.32
N LEU A 20 9.17 -0.34 7.07
CA LEU A 20 8.61 -1.64 6.70
C LEU A 20 9.00 -2.07 5.28
N VAL A 21 9.05 -1.15 4.33
CA VAL A 21 9.52 -1.44 2.96
C VAL A 21 11.01 -1.80 2.98
N ALA A 22 11.83 -1.17 3.82
CA ALA A 22 13.22 -1.59 3.99
C ALA A 22 13.32 -3.04 4.49
N VAL A 23 12.51 -3.42 5.50
CA VAL A 23 12.42 -4.82 5.95
C VAL A 23 11.96 -5.74 4.83
N HIS A 24 10.94 -5.34 4.05
CA HIS A 24 10.47 -6.11 2.90
C HIS A 24 11.58 -6.38 1.88
N ILE A 25 12.37 -5.35 1.54
CA ILE A 25 13.51 -5.46 0.63
C ILE A 25 14.59 -6.38 1.21
N LEU A 26 14.96 -6.20 2.48
CA LEU A 26 15.96 -7.06 3.13
C LEU A 26 15.55 -8.54 3.09
N MET A 27 14.27 -8.85 3.31
CA MET A 27 13.76 -10.22 3.20
C MET A 27 13.96 -10.82 1.80
N ARG A 28 13.87 -10.01 0.72
CA ARG A 28 14.15 -10.47 -0.65
C ARG A 28 15.64 -10.78 -0.88
N LEU A 29 16.53 -10.20 -0.08
CA LEU A 29 17.97 -10.40 -0.18
C LEU A 29 18.50 -11.55 0.70
N THR A 30 17.62 -12.23 1.45
CA THR A 30 18.00 -13.40 2.27
C THR A 30 18.25 -14.67 1.46
N GLN A 31 17.85 -14.67 0.19
CA GLN A 31 18.06 -15.72 -0.80
C GLN A 31 18.46 -15.09 -2.15
N GLY A 32 18.70 -15.90 -3.19
CA GLY A 32 18.96 -15.37 -4.52
C GLY A 32 17.81 -14.49 -5.00
N PHE A 33 18.07 -13.28 -5.52
CA PHE A 33 16.99 -12.35 -5.88
C PHE A 33 16.00 -12.96 -6.88
N ALA A 34 16.50 -13.67 -7.90
CA ALA A 34 15.64 -14.34 -8.89
C ALA A 34 14.76 -15.43 -8.24
N GLU A 35 15.35 -16.26 -7.39
CA GLU A 35 14.65 -17.30 -6.61
C GLU A 35 13.59 -16.69 -5.67
N SER A 36 13.86 -15.51 -5.09
CA SER A 36 12.94 -14.81 -4.21
C SER A 36 11.65 -14.34 -4.89
N LEU A 37 11.64 -14.29 -6.23
CA LEU A 37 10.52 -13.90 -7.08
C LEU A 37 9.76 -15.10 -7.64
N GLU A 38 10.29 -16.32 -7.49
CA GLU A 38 9.61 -17.53 -7.94
C GLU A 38 8.30 -17.74 -7.19
N TYR A 39 7.36 -18.39 -7.88
CA TYR A 39 6.00 -18.59 -7.39
C TYR A 39 5.99 -19.21 -5.99
N GLU A 40 6.70 -20.33 -5.80
CA GLU A 40 6.72 -21.04 -4.52
C GLU A 40 7.33 -20.20 -3.40
N SER A 41 8.41 -19.46 -3.68
CA SER A 41 9.01 -18.51 -2.74
C SER A 41 8.02 -17.42 -2.33
N VAL A 42 7.25 -16.89 -3.28
CA VAL A 42 6.22 -15.88 -3.01
C VAL A 42 5.05 -16.46 -2.21
N ILE A 43 4.58 -17.66 -2.54
CA ILE A 43 3.52 -18.36 -1.78
C ILE A 43 3.97 -18.65 -0.35
N ALA A 44 5.21 -19.10 -0.15
CA ALA A 44 5.78 -19.34 1.17
C ALA A 44 5.76 -18.07 2.03
N ASN A 45 6.09 -16.93 1.43
CA ASN A 45 6.01 -15.61 2.08
C ASN A 45 4.58 -15.24 2.49
N TYR A 46 3.58 -15.48 1.63
CA TYR A 46 2.17 -15.23 1.96
C TYR A 46 1.62 -16.18 3.02
N ARG A 47 2.12 -17.42 3.12
CA ARG A 47 1.71 -18.38 4.16
C ARG A 47 2.36 -18.13 5.51
N PHE A 48 3.53 -17.48 5.53
CA PHE A 48 4.20 -17.09 6.77
C PHE A 48 3.50 -15.88 7.42
N LEU A 49 2.62 -16.14 8.40
CA LEU A 49 1.74 -15.14 9.02
C LEU A 49 2.42 -13.82 9.43
N PRO A 50 3.61 -13.80 10.09
CA PRO A 50 4.26 -12.54 10.43
C PRO A 50 4.60 -11.69 9.21
N TYR A 51 5.07 -12.31 8.13
CA TYR A 51 5.40 -11.57 6.90
C TYR A 51 4.15 -11.21 6.10
N ALA A 52 3.13 -12.06 6.06
CA ALA A 52 1.82 -11.71 5.48
C ALA A 52 1.20 -10.49 6.16
N GLY A 53 1.27 -10.41 7.51
CA GLY A 53 0.85 -9.23 8.26
C GLY A 53 1.67 -7.99 7.94
N LEU A 54 2.99 -8.13 7.78
CA LEU A 54 3.85 -7.03 7.33
C LEU A 54 3.46 -6.53 5.94
N LEU A 55 3.17 -7.44 4.98
CA LEU A 55 2.72 -7.09 3.63
C LEU A 55 1.37 -6.35 3.66
N GLU A 56 0.43 -6.78 4.50
CA GLU A 56 -0.87 -6.11 4.69
C GLU A 56 -0.68 -4.68 5.23
N ILE A 57 0.18 -4.50 6.21
CA ILE A 57 0.47 -3.16 6.76
C ILE A 57 1.12 -2.28 5.69
N ILE A 58 2.09 -2.79 4.92
CA ILE A 58 2.69 -2.04 3.81
C ILE A 58 1.65 -1.65 2.77
N LEU A 59 0.76 -2.56 2.38
CA LEU A 59 -0.32 -2.30 1.42
C LEU A 59 -1.17 -1.12 1.88
N ILE A 60 -1.61 -1.12 3.15
CA ILE A 60 -2.43 -0.04 3.70
C ILE A 60 -1.64 1.28 3.74
N LEU A 61 -0.42 1.27 4.27
CA LEU A 61 0.39 2.48 4.41
C LEU A 61 0.70 3.12 3.06
N LEU A 62 1.16 2.33 2.08
CA LEU A 62 1.48 2.84 0.74
C LEU A 62 0.24 3.27 -0.02
N SER A 63 -0.90 2.58 0.14
CA SER A 63 -2.16 3.01 -0.47
C SER A 63 -2.60 4.38 0.09
N VAL A 64 -2.60 4.54 1.42
CA VAL A 64 -2.98 5.81 2.06
C VAL A 64 -2.01 6.93 1.68
N HIS A 65 -0.70 6.67 1.81
CA HIS A 65 0.35 7.64 1.48
C HIS A 65 0.31 8.04 0.01
N GLY A 66 0.34 7.05 -0.88
CA GLY A 66 0.45 7.23 -2.33
C GLY A 66 -0.77 7.91 -2.94
N PHE A 67 -1.99 7.48 -2.60
CA PHE A 67 -3.18 8.12 -3.14
C PHE A 67 -3.43 9.51 -2.55
N ASN A 68 -3.04 9.78 -1.30
CA ASN A 68 -3.09 11.15 -0.80
C ASN A 68 -2.03 12.04 -1.47
N GLY A 69 -0.81 11.54 -1.70
CA GLY A 69 0.22 12.26 -2.45
C GLY A 69 -0.23 12.57 -3.87
N LEU A 70 -0.81 11.58 -4.57
CA LEU A 70 -1.39 11.78 -5.90
C LEU A 70 -2.51 12.82 -5.88
N ARG A 71 -3.41 12.78 -4.90
CA ARG A 71 -4.44 13.80 -4.72
C ARG A 71 -3.80 15.18 -4.64
N VAL A 72 -2.81 15.39 -3.77
CA VAL A 72 -2.14 16.69 -3.61
C VAL A 72 -1.55 17.16 -4.93
N ILE A 73 -0.77 16.31 -5.62
CA ILE A 73 -0.17 16.64 -6.93
C ILE A 73 -1.24 17.06 -7.94
N LEU A 74 -2.32 16.28 -8.06
CA LEU A 74 -3.38 16.56 -9.03
C LEU A 74 -4.12 17.86 -8.74
N LEU A 75 -4.32 18.21 -7.45
CA LEU A 75 -4.94 19.46 -7.02
C LEU A 75 -4.03 20.68 -7.23
N GLU A 76 -2.71 20.49 -7.19
CA GLU A 76 -1.74 21.54 -7.54
C GLU A 76 -1.70 21.80 -9.06
N LEU A 77 -1.88 20.76 -9.88
CA LEU A 77 -1.91 20.89 -11.35
C LEU A 77 -3.15 21.63 -11.86
N LYS A 78 -4.30 21.49 -11.19
CA LYS A 78 -5.54 22.15 -11.58
C LYS A 78 -6.44 22.38 -10.37
N GLN A 79 -6.98 23.59 -10.28
CA GLN A 79 -7.92 23.99 -9.23
C GLN A 79 -9.34 24.15 -9.78
N GLY A 80 -10.34 24.02 -8.90
CA GLY A 80 -11.74 24.21 -9.25
C GLY A 80 -12.66 23.21 -8.55
N ARG A 81 -13.79 23.71 -8.04
CA ARG A 81 -14.70 22.96 -7.15
C ARG A 81 -15.13 21.58 -7.66
N ALA A 82 -15.43 21.44 -8.96
CA ALA A 82 -15.83 20.16 -9.54
C ALA A 82 -14.65 19.19 -9.66
N TYR A 83 -13.49 19.69 -10.10
CA TYR A 83 -12.27 18.91 -10.26
C TYR A 83 -11.72 18.45 -8.91
N GLU A 84 -11.67 19.35 -7.93
CA GLU A 84 -11.21 19.03 -6.57
C GLU A 84 -12.02 17.91 -5.91
N LYS A 85 -13.35 17.95 -6.08
CA LYS A 85 -14.24 16.88 -5.62
C LYS A 85 -13.96 15.57 -6.36
N ALA A 86 -13.86 15.61 -7.68
CA ALA A 86 -13.62 14.42 -8.49
C ALA A 86 -12.30 13.74 -8.13
N VAL A 87 -11.21 14.49 -8.02
CA VAL A 87 -9.89 13.99 -7.61
C VAL A 87 -9.95 13.42 -6.20
N SER A 88 -10.53 14.16 -5.25
CA SER A 88 -10.57 13.71 -3.86
C SER A 88 -11.36 12.40 -3.70
N TYR A 89 -12.56 12.30 -4.28
CA TYR A 89 -13.35 11.06 -4.22
C TYR A 89 -12.71 9.93 -5.03
N GLY A 90 -12.14 10.23 -6.20
CA GLY A 90 -11.44 9.25 -7.03
C GLY A 90 -10.25 8.62 -6.31
N CYS A 91 -9.39 9.43 -5.67
CA CYS A 91 -8.26 8.93 -4.90
C CYS A 91 -8.70 8.09 -3.69
N VAL A 92 -9.77 8.48 -2.99
CA VAL A 92 -10.32 7.68 -1.87
C VAL A 92 -10.90 6.35 -2.37
N ALA A 93 -11.68 6.36 -3.45
CA ALA A 93 -12.24 5.13 -4.02
C ALA A 93 -11.15 4.19 -4.53
N ALA A 94 -10.13 4.71 -5.21
CA ALA A 94 -8.99 3.93 -5.68
C ALA A 94 -8.17 3.35 -4.53
N MET A 95 -7.96 4.12 -3.45
CA MET A 95 -7.30 3.65 -2.23
C MET A 95 -8.05 2.47 -1.59
N ILE A 96 -9.37 2.61 -1.42
CA ILE A 96 -10.21 1.53 -0.86
C ILE A 96 -10.18 0.30 -1.77
N GLY A 97 -10.30 0.50 -3.09
CA GLY A 97 -10.26 -0.59 -4.07
C GLY A 97 -8.93 -1.36 -4.05
N LEU A 98 -7.80 -0.65 -4.00
CA LEU A 98 -6.48 -1.26 -3.94
C LEU A 98 -6.27 -2.04 -2.64
N ILE A 99 -6.66 -1.46 -1.50
CA ILE A 99 -6.60 -2.16 -0.20
C ILE A 99 -7.47 -3.41 -0.25
N ALA A 100 -8.75 -3.30 -0.60
CA ALA A 100 -9.65 -4.45 -0.62
C ALA A 100 -9.17 -5.59 -1.54
N TYR A 101 -8.67 -5.25 -2.74
CA TYR A 101 -8.15 -6.24 -3.68
C TYR A 101 -6.84 -6.88 -3.21
N GLY A 102 -5.90 -6.08 -2.68
CA GLY A 102 -4.65 -6.56 -2.14
C GLY A 102 -4.85 -7.44 -0.89
N SER A 103 -5.68 -7.00 0.06
CA SER A 103 -6.02 -7.78 1.27
C SER A 103 -6.70 -9.09 0.91
N ARG A 104 -7.61 -9.10 -0.09
CA ARG A 104 -8.22 -10.33 -0.62
C ARG A 104 -7.14 -11.29 -1.13
N THR A 105 -6.17 -10.78 -1.87
CA THR A 105 -5.07 -11.59 -2.42
C THR A 105 -4.24 -12.21 -1.30
N ILE A 106 -3.76 -11.39 -0.34
CA ILE A 106 -2.99 -11.84 0.82
C ILE A 106 -3.76 -12.92 1.59
N PHE A 107 -5.03 -12.66 1.90
CA PHE A 107 -5.85 -13.56 2.69
C PHE A 107 -6.12 -14.90 1.98
N MET A 108 -6.53 -14.86 0.72
CA MET A 108 -6.83 -16.08 -0.04
C MET A 108 -5.59 -16.95 -0.26
N THR A 109 -4.44 -16.34 -0.56
CA THR A 109 -3.18 -17.08 -0.72
C THR A 109 -2.69 -17.65 0.61
N ASN A 110 -2.82 -16.89 1.71
CA ASN A 110 -2.50 -17.37 3.04
C ASN A 110 -3.35 -18.60 3.42
N MET A 111 -4.63 -18.62 3.05
CA MET A 111 -5.55 -19.75 3.25
C MET A 111 -5.38 -20.90 2.25
N GLY A 112 -4.51 -20.77 1.25
CA GLY A 112 -4.32 -21.78 0.20
C GLY A 112 -5.51 -21.93 -0.74
N MET A 113 -6.33 -20.88 -0.90
CA MET A 113 -7.48 -20.85 -1.81
C MET A 113 -7.10 -20.49 -3.26
N ILE A 114 -5.86 -20.04 -3.45
CA ILE A 114 -5.19 -19.77 -4.74
C ILE A 114 -3.73 -20.13 -4.59
#